data_AF-A0A1X1MHX2-F1
#
_entry.id   AF-A0A1X1MHX2-F1
#
_cell.length_a   1.000
_cell.length_b   1.000
_cell.length_c   1.000
_cell.angle_alpha   90.00
_cell.angle_beta   90.00
_cell.angle_gamma   90.00
#
_symmetry.space_group_name_H-M   'P 1'
#
loop_
_entity.id
_entity.type
_entity.pdbx_description
1 polymer ?
#
loop_
_entity_poly.entity_id
_entity_poly.type
_entity_poly.pdbx_seq_one_letter_code
_entity_poly.pdbx_strand_id
1 'polypeptide(L)'
;MEIREAQKRAWANKIDKGFNTTDTTLEFGLLTAEIGEAFTAWRKRLPDLGEELADVAIYLMALAEMNGIDLDTEVEHKLDKNVGRTYERTAEGVLVRTRESNRTSSE
;
A
#
# COMPACT_ATOMS: atom_id res chain seq x y z
N MET A 1 -0.58 -7.76 -14.52
CA MET A 1 -0.24 -8.56 -13.33
C MET A 1 -1.15 -8.08 -12.24
N GLU A 2 -1.93 -8.98 -11.65
CA GLU A 2 -2.84 -8.67 -10.54
C GLU A 2 -2.05 -8.48 -9.23
N ILE A 3 -2.58 -7.70 -8.28
CA ILE A 3 -1.92 -7.45 -6.99
C ILE A 3 -1.61 -8.77 -6.29
N ARG A 4 -2.56 -9.71 -6.31
CA ARG A 4 -2.40 -11.04 -5.71
C ARG A 4 -1.21 -11.82 -6.28
N GLU A 5 -1.01 -11.77 -7.61
CA GLU A 5 0.11 -12.45 -8.26
C GLU A 5 1.44 -11.77 -7.90
N ALA A 6 1.47 -10.43 -7.95
CA ALA A 6 2.63 -9.64 -7.58
C ALA A 6 3.04 -9.88 -6.11
N GLN A 7 2.06 -9.98 -5.21
CA GLN A 7 2.26 -10.26 -3.80
C GLN A 7 2.94 -11.61 -3.56
N LYS A 8 2.43 -12.68 -4.18
CA LYS A 8 3.06 -14.01 -4.06
C LYS A 8 4.48 -14.01 -4.61
N ARG A 9 4.73 -13.30 -5.71
CA ARG A 9 6.06 -13.20 -6.34
C ARG A 9 7.05 -12.40 -5.48
N ALA A 10 6.61 -11.28 -4.90
CA ALA A 10 7.43 -10.48 -3.99
C ALA A 10 7.88 -11.30 -2.78
N TRP A 11 6.95 -12.04 -2.18
CA TRP A 11 7.24 -12.92 -1.05
C TRP A 11 8.15 -14.10 -1.40
N ALA A 12 7.89 -14.78 -2.52
CA ALA A 12 8.74 -15.89 -2.97
C ALA A 12 10.19 -15.42 -3.19
N ASN A 13 10.39 -14.29 -3.88
CA ASN A 13 11.73 -13.71 -4.06
C ASN A 13 12.38 -13.37 -2.71
N LYS A 14 11.62 -12.86 -1.73
CA LYS A 14 12.13 -12.56 -0.39
C LYS A 14 12.65 -13.81 0.32
N ILE A 15 11.91 -14.92 0.24
CA ILE A 15 12.33 -16.24 0.77
C ILE A 15 13.59 -16.73 0.03
N ASP A 16 13.59 -16.70 -1.30
CA ASP A 16 14.69 -17.21 -2.13
C ASP A 16 16.01 -16.45 -1.87
N LYS A 17 15.92 -15.16 -1.53
CA LYS A 17 17.07 -14.32 -1.19
C LYS A 17 17.52 -14.45 0.27
N GLY A 18 16.78 -15.20 1.10
CA GLY A 18 17.09 -15.36 2.52
C GLY A 18 16.92 -14.06 3.33
N PHE A 19 16.04 -13.17 2.89
CA PHE A 19 15.72 -11.95 3.63
C PHE A 19 14.87 -12.25 4.87
N ASN A 20 14.76 -11.26 5.76
CA ASN A 20 13.97 -11.38 6.98
C ASN A 20 12.50 -11.72 6.66
N THR A 21 11.96 -12.76 7.29
CA THR A 21 10.57 -13.21 7.11
C THR A 21 9.83 -13.36 8.42
N THR A 22 10.44 -12.91 9.53
CA THR A 22 9.94 -13.16 10.90
C THR A 22 9.80 -11.90 11.73
N ASP A 23 10.59 -10.86 11.47
CA ASP A 23 10.50 -9.58 12.19
C ASP A 23 9.66 -8.56 11.43
N THR A 24 8.37 -8.44 11.77
CA THR A 24 7.46 -7.47 11.16
C THR A 24 7.87 -6.02 11.42
N THR A 25 8.47 -5.72 12.57
CA THR A 25 8.88 -4.35 12.93
C THR A 25 10.01 -3.89 12.02
N LEU A 26 10.99 -4.75 11.78
CA LEU A 26 12.07 -4.49 10.84
C LEU A 26 11.52 -4.22 9.43
N GLU A 27 10.54 -5.00 8.97
CA GLU A 27 9.94 -4.82 7.66
C GLU A 27 9.20 -3.48 7.49
N PHE A 28 8.52 -2.99 8.53
CA PHE A 28 7.96 -1.64 8.52
C PHE A 28 9.06 -0.57 8.44
N GLY A 29 10.21 -0.81 9.08
CA GLY A 29 11.38 0.05 8.98
C GLY A 29 11.94 0.10 7.56
N LEU A 30 12.07 -1.06 6.90
CA LEU A 30 12.53 -1.15 5.51
C LEU A 30 11.54 -0.48 4.54
N LEU A 31 10.24 -0.74 4.67
CA LEU A 31 9.21 -0.04 3.89
C LEU A 31 9.30 1.49 4.05
N THR A 32 9.61 1.97 5.26
CA THR A 32 9.82 3.41 5.50
C THR A 32 11.05 3.95 4.77
N ALA A 33 12.12 3.14 4.62
CA ALA A 33 13.29 3.51 3.85
C ALA A 33 12.95 3.68 2.36
N GLU A 34 12.22 2.74 1.76
CA GLU A 34 11.78 2.81 0.35
C GLU A 34 10.95 4.09 0.07
N ILE A 35 10.08 4.48 1.01
CA ILE A 35 9.32 5.74 0.91
C ILE A 35 10.28 6.94 0.87
N GLY A 36 11.38 6.89 1.63
CA GLY A 36 12.42 7.91 1.64
C GLY A 36 13.19 8.00 0.31
N GLU A 37 13.45 6.86 -0.33
CA GLU A 37 14.10 6.79 -1.64
C GLU A 37 13.17 7.36 -2.73
N ALA A 38 11.90 6.95 -2.76
CA ALA A 38 10.88 7.53 -3.65
C ALA A 38 10.72 9.05 -3.47
N PHE A 39 10.70 9.53 -2.23
CA PHE A 39 10.67 10.98 -1.96
C PHE A 39 11.93 11.67 -2.48
N THR A 40 13.10 11.07 -2.30
CA THR A 40 14.38 11.61 -2.77
C THR A 40 14.41 11.71 -4.30
N ALA A 41 13.99 10.65 -5.00
CA ALA A 41 13.90 10.60 -6.44
C ALA A 41 12.98 11.71 -6.98
N TRP A 42 11.78 11.85 -6.41
CA TRP A 42 10.85 12.94 -6.76
C TRP A 42 11.44 14.32 -6.49
N ARG A 43 12.00 14.55 -5.29
CA ARG A 43 12.50 15.85 -4.84
C ARG A 43 13.66 16.34 -5.69
N LYS A 44 14.50 15.43 -6.17
CA LYS A 44 15.69 15.69 -6.99
C LYS A 44 15.44 15.54 -8.50
N ARG A 45 14.22 15.15 -8.92
CA ARG A 45 13.86 14.87 -10.32
C ARG A 45 14.77 13.82 -10.96
N LEU A 46 15.08 12.77 -10.21
CA LEU A 46 15.84 11.64 -10.72
C LEU A 46 14.99 10.80 -11.68
N PRO A 47 15.63 10.07 -12.63
CA PRO A 47 14.91 9.27 -13.63
C PRO A 47 14.30 7.98 -13.07
N ASP A 48 14.65 7.61 -11.84
CA ASP A 48 14.34 6.35 -11.15
C ASP A 48 13.06 6.40 -10.29
N LEU A 49 12.33 7.51 -10.24
CA LEU A 49 11.10 7.61 -9.42
C LEU A 49 10.11 6.46 -9.67
N GLY A 50 10.00 5.96 -10.90
CA GLY A 50 9.13 4.83 -11.21
C GLY A 50 9.60 3.52 -10.58
N GLU A 51 10.91 3.31 -10.47
CA GLU A 51 11.54 2.15 -9.81
C GLU A 51 11.31 2.23 -8.30
N GLU A 52 11.58 3.38 -7.69
CA GLU A 52 11.39 3.58 -6.25
C GLU A 52 9.93 3.41 -5.80
N LEU A 53 8.97 3.86 -6.62
CA LEU A 53 7.54 3.61 -6.35
C LEU A 53 7.19 2.13 -6.46
N ALA A 54 7.87 1.39 -7.34
CA ALA A 54 7.71 -0.05 -7.43
C ALA A 54 8.29 -0.77 -6.20
N ASP A 55 9.42 -0.31 -5.67
CA ASP A 55 10.02 -0.88 -4.45
C ASP A 55 9.12 -0.68 -3.23
N VAL A 56 8.52 0.49 -3.06
CA VAL A 56 7.48 0.73 -2.04
C VAL A 56 6.32 -0.27 -2.18
N ALA A 57 5.84 -0.50 -3.40
CA ALA A 57 4.76 -1.44 -3.65
C ALA A 57 5.17 -2.90 -3.34
N ILE A 58 6.37 -3.31 -3.76
CA ILE A 58 6.90 -4.65 -3.53
C ILE A 58 7.07 -4.94 -2.04
N TYR A 59 7.62 -3.98 -1.27
CA TYR A 59 7.74 -4.14 0.17
C TYR A 59 6.39 -4.19 0.88
N LEU A 60 5.44 -3.33 0.49
CA LEU A 60 4.09 -3.37 1.05
C LEU A 60 3.41 -4.72 0.79
N MET A 61 3.54 -5.25 -0.43
CA MET A 61 2.99 -6.55 -0.79
C MET A 61 3.65 -7.71 -0.03
N ALA A 62 4.98 -7.71 0.08
CA ALA A 62 5.69 -8.73 0.86
C ALA A 62 5.30 -8.68 2.35
N LEU A 63 5.11 -7.47 2.89
CA LEU A 63 4.65 -7.26 4.27
C LEU A 63 3.21 -7.74 4.46
N ALA A 64 2.32 -7.53 3.50
CA ALA A 64 0.96 -8.08 3.55
C ALA A 64 0.97 -9.62 3.58
N GLU A 65 1.76 -10.25 2.70
CA GLU A 65 1.89 -11.72 2.66
C GLU A 65 2.47 -12.28 3.96
N MET A 66 3.50 -11.62 4.52
CA MET A 66 4.11 -12.00 5.79
C MET A 66 3.09 -12.02 6.96
N ASN A 67 2.08 -11.15 6.91
CA ASN A 67 1.04 -11.06 7.93
C ASN A 67 -0.25 -11.82 7.55
N GLY A 68 -0.23 -12.63 6.50
CA GLY A 68 -1.38 -13.43 6.07
C GLY A 68 -2.54 -12.60 5.49
N ILE A 69 -2.26 -11.40 4.98
CA ILE A 69 -3.25 -10.48 4.44
C ILE A 69 -3.31 -10.62 2.91
N ASP A 70 -4.50 -10.81 2.37
CA ASP A 70 -4.76 -10.74 0.93
C ASP A 70 -4.94 -9.27 0.51
N LEU A 71 -3.85 -8.63 0.05
CA LEU A 71 -3.86 -7.19 -0.20
C LEU A 71 -4.80 -6.80 -1.35
N ASP A 72 -4.95 -7.68 -2.33
CA ASP A 72 -5.87 -7.52 -3.47
C ASP A 72 -7.31 -7.28 -2.99
N THR A 73 -7.81 -8.20 -2.16
CA THR A 73 -9.14 -8.11 -1.54
C THR A 73 -9.28 -6.87 -0.65
N GLU A 74 -8.26 -6.53 0.15
CA GLU A 74 -8.30 -5.34 1.01
C GLU A 74 -8.32 -4.03 0.21
N VAL A 75 -7.61 -3.98 -0.92
CA VAL A 75 -7.63 -2.84 -1.84
C VAL A 75 -9.01 -2.69 -2.49
N GLU A 76 -9.61 -3.77 -2.99
CA GLU A 76 -10.97 -3.77 -3.54
C GLU A 76 -11.99 -3.25 -2.53
N HIS A 77 -12.02 -3.85 -1.33
CA HIS A 77 -12.90 -3.41 -0.24
C HIS A 77 -12.68 -1.93 0.10
N LYS A 78 -11.43 -1.48 0.12
CA LYS A 78 -11.11 -0.09 0.43
C LYS A 78 -11.57 0.87 -0.66
N LEU A 79 -11.42 0.50 -1.93
CA LEU A 79 -11.87 1.29 -3.07
C LEU A 79 -13.40 1.43 -3.07
N ASP A 80 -14.13 0.33 -2.89
CA ASP A 80 -15.60 0.35 -2.78
C ASP A 80 -16.07 1.23 -1.63
N LYS A 81 -15.43 1.07 -0.47
CA LYS A 81 -15.71 1.92 0.69
C LYS A 81 -15.42 3.39 0.42
N ASN A 82 -14.39 3.71 -0.36
CA ASN A 82 -14.03 5.09 -0.69
C ASN A 82 -15.02 5.73 -1.68
N VAL A 83 -15.58 4.96 -2.62
CA VAL A 83 -16.65 5.44 -3.53
C VAL A 83 -17.87 5.93 -2.75
N GLY A 84 -18.21 5.28 -1.63
CA GLY A 84 -19.32 5.67 -0.76
C GLY A 84 -19.04 6.84 0.20
N ARG A 85 -17.84 7.44 0.18
CA ARG A 85 -17.48 8.55 1.09
C ARG A 85 -17.93 9.89 0.52
N THR A 86 -18.61 10.68 1.35
CA THR A 86 -18.90 12.09 1.05
C THR A 86 -17.98 13.00 1.85
N TYR A 87 -17.51 14.06 1.20
CA TYR A 87 -16.67 15.07 1.80
C TYR A 87 -17.35 16.43 1.65
N GLU A 88 -17.27 17.24 2.70
CA GLU A 88 -17.66 18.65 2.66
C GLU A 88 -16.42 19.51 2.92
N ARG A 89 -16.39 20.68 2.30
CA ARG A 89 -15.31 21.62 2.47
C ARG A 89 -15.62 22.52 3.66
N THR A 90 -14.72 22.61 4.62
CA THR A 90 -14.86 23.55 5.75
C THR A 90 -14.70 24.99 5.29
N ALA A 91 -14.99 25.94 6.18
CA ALA A 91 -14.78 27.37 5.92
C ALA A 91 -13.32 27.70 5.57
N GLU A 92 -12.36 26.90 6.06
CA GLU A 92 -10.92 27.01 5.82
C GLU A 92 -10.46 26.28 4.55
N GLY A 93 -11.39 25.67 3.80
CA GLY A 93 -11.08 24.98 2.54
C GLY A 93 -10.58 23.55 2.70
N VAL A 94 -10.64 22.97 3.90
CA VAL A 94 -10.22 21.59 4.16
C VAL A 94 -11.37 20.63 3.83
N LEU A 95 -11.09 19.54 3.12
CA LEU A 95 -12.08 18.48 2.92
C LEU A 95 -12.19 17.64 4.19
N VAL A 96 -13.37 17.63 4.80
CA VAL A 96 -13.70 16.80 5.96
C VAL A 96 -14.74 15.76 5.53
N ARG A 97 -14.51 14.50 5.93
CA ARG A 97 -15.43 13.39 5.65
C ARG A 97 -16.71 13.56 6.49
N THR A 98 -17.87 13.65 5.84
CA THR A 98 -19.14 13.95 6.54
C THR A 98 -20.09 12.77 6.66
N ARG A 99 -19.98 11.74 5.81
CA ARG A 99 -20.71 10.47 5.97
C ARG A 99 -19.87 9.27 5.52
N GLU A 100 -20.14 8.14 6.17
CA GLU A 100 -19.66 6.82 5.78
C GLU A 100 -20.91 5.99 5.48
N SER A 101 -21.27 5.81 4.20
CA SER A 101 -22.39 4.93 3.89
C SER A 101 -21.95 3.49 4.19
N ASN A 102 -22.44 2.91 5.29
CA ASN A 102 -22.40 1.46 5.45
C ASN A 102 -23.38 0.88 4.43
N ARG A 103 -22.89 0.63 3.22
CA ARG A 103 -23.57 -0.31 2.33
C ARG A 103 -23.27 -1.69 2.90
N THR A 104 -23.99 -2.07 3.96
CA THR A 104 -24.17 -3.48 4.31
C THR A 104 -24.69 -4.13 3.04
N SER A 105 -23.91 -5.04 2.46
CA SER A 105 -24.36 -5.92 1.40
C SER A 105 -25.60 -6.64 1.91
N SER A 106 -26.76 -6.19 1.44
CA SER A 106 -28.01 -6.92 1.49
C SER A 106 -28.16 -7.62 0.14
N GLU A 107 -28.33 -8.94 0.24
CA GLU A 107 -28.74 -9.93 -0.78
C GLU A 107 -27.63 -10.55 -1.64
#